data_AF-F3GQ69-F1
#
_entry.id   AF-F3GQ69-F1
#
_cell.length_a   1.000
_cell.length_b   1.000
_cell.length_c   1.000
_cell.angle_alpha   90.00
_cell.angle_beta   90.00
_cell.angle_gamma   90.00
#
_symmetry.space_group_name_H-M   'P 1'
#
loop_
_entity.id
_entity.type
_entity.pdbx_description
1 polymer ?
#
loop_
_entity_poly.entity_id
_entity_poly.type
_entity_poly.pdbx_seq_one_letter_code
_entity_poly.pdbx_strand_id
1 'polypeptide(L)' 'RQPQPGSALLTPGIIDVSAVPDRPDEELFGPLLQVIRYAGFDAAIAEANATRYGL' A
#
# COMPACT_ATOMS: atom_id res chain seq x y z
N ARG A 1 6.87 -20.86 3.81
CA ARG A 1 6.57 -21.38 5.17
C ARG A 1 5.82 -20.29 5.91
N GLN A 2 4.78 -20.62 6.66
CA GLN A 2 4.10 -19.64 7.51
C GLN A 2 4.97 -19.31 8.74
N PRO A 3 4.95 -18.06 9.24
CA PRO A 3 5.63 -17.70 10.48
C PRO A 3 5.09 -18.48 11.68
N GLN A 4 5.90 -18.59 12.73
CA GLN A 4 5.50 -19.28 13.96
C GLN A 4 4.42 -18.47 14.69
N PRO A 5 3.32 -19.11 15.14
CA PRO A 5 2.34 -18.47 15.99
C PRO A 5 3.01 -17.87 17.24
N GLY A 6 2.68 -16.61 17.57
CA GLY A 6 3.26 -15.89 18.72
C GLY A 6 4.58 -15.16 18.44
N SER A 7 5.15 -15.27 17.24
CA SER A 7 6.28 -14.44 16.82
C SER A 7 5.82 -13.16 16.11
N ALA A 8 6.69 -12.14 16.03
CA ALA A 8 6.45 -10.91 15.26
C ALA A 8 6.88 -11.02 13.78
N LEU A 9 7.22 -12.22 13.32
CA LEU A 9 7.61 -12.44 11.93
C LEU A 9 6.36 -12.43 11.03
N LEU A 10 6.42 -11.63 9.97
CA LEU A 10 5.37 -11.50 8.97
C LEU A 10 5.91 -11.83 7.58
N THR A 11 5.08 -12.46 6.75
CA THR A 11 5.39 -12.61 5.32
C THR A 11 5.02 -11.33 4.56
N PRO A 12 5.71 -11.01 3.45
CA PRO A 12 5.33 -9.87 2.62
C PRO A 12 3.91 -9.98 2.06
N GLY A 13 3.17 -8.87 2.08
CA GLY A 13 1.86 -8.72 1.45
C GLY A 13 1.93 -7.74 0.28
N ILE A 14 1.25 -8.07 -0.82
CA ILE A 14 1.06 -7.18 -1.98
C ILE A 14 -0.42 -7.21 -2.31
N ILE A 15 -1.07 -6.04 -2.27
CA ILE A 15 -2.53 -5.93 -2.44
C ILE A 15 -2.84 -4.92 -3.53
N ASP A 16 -3.63 -5.32 -4.53
CA ASP A 16 -4.23 -4.38 -5.49
C ASP A 16 -5.40 -3.66 -4.82
N VAL A 17 -5.23 -2.37 -4.58
CA VAL A 17 -6.23 -1.52 -3.88
C VAL A 17 -6.95 -0.58 -4.84
N SER A 18 -6.80 -0.76 -6.15
CA SER A 18 -7.33 0.17 -7.17
C SER A 18 -8.86 0.35 -7.11
N ALA A 19 -9.58 -0.67 -6.62
CA ALA A 19 -11.04 -0.65 -6.51
C ALA A 19 -11.56 -0.29 -5.10
N VAL A 20 -10.68 0.09 -4.17
CA VAL A 20 -11.06 0.50 -2.82
C VAL A 20 -11.48 1.99 -2.86
N PRO A 21 -12.76 2.33 -2.59
CA PRO A 21 -13.27 3.69 -2.80
C PRO A 21 -12.74 4.70 -1.78
N ASP A 22 -12.45 4.28 -0.54
CA ASP A 22 -11.97 5.14 0.55
C ASP A 22 -10.68 4.57 1.13
N ARG A 23 -9.56 4.75 0.42
CA ARG A 23 -8.24 4.31 0.91
C ARG A 23 -7.76 5.25 2.01
N PRO A 24 -7.52 4.76 3.25
CA PRO A 24 -6.96 5.60 4.31
C PRO A 24 -5.57 6.08 3.93
N ASP A 25 -5.32 7.38 4.10
CA ASP A 25 -3.98 7.98 3.98
C ASP A 25 -3.20 7.73 5.27
N GLU A 26 -2.80 6.47 5.49
CA GLU A 26 -2.11 5.99 6.68
C GLU A 26 -0.83 5.25 6.33
N GLU A 27 0.19 5.45 7.16
CA GLU A 27 1.44 4.71 7.07
C GLU A 27 1.33 3.39 7.83
N LEU A 28 1.40 2.27 7.09
CA LEU A 28 1.39 0.92 7.65
C LEU A 28 2.84 0.45 7.86
N PHE A 29 3.33 0.50 9.10
CA PHE A 29 4.68 0.06 9.47
C PHE A 29 4.82 -1.46 9.51
N GLY A 30 4.87 -2.08 8.33
CA GLY A 30 5.05 -3.52 8.17
C GLY A 30 5.34 -3.91 6.71
N PRO A 31 5.54 -5.20 6.42
CA PRO A 31 5.87 -5.66 5.08
C PRO A 31 4.62 -5.75 4.19
N LEU A 32 3.91 -4.64 4.01
CA LEU A 32 2.66 -4.56 3.24
C LEU A 32 2.75 -3.48 2.16
N LEU A 33 2.74 -3.91 0.90
CA LEU A 33 2.74 -3.03 -0.26
C LEU A 33 1.34 -2.91 -0.85
N GLN A 34 0.92 -1.67 -1.08
CA GLN A 34 -0.29 -1.35 -1.84
C GLN A 34 0.08 -1.10 -3.31
N VAL A 35 -0.65 -1.74 -4.22
CA VAL A 35 -0.53 -1.57 -5.67
C VAL A 35 -1.76 -0.82 -6.15
N ILE A 36 -1.54 0.26 -6.88
CA ILE A 36 -2.59 1.10 -7.46
C ILE A 36 -2.34 1.18 -8.96
N ARG A 37 -3.36 0.83 -9.75
CA ARG A 37 -3.30 0.93 -11.21
C ARG A 37 -3.81 2.29 -11.64
N TYR A 38 -3.06 2.91 -12.55
CA TYR A 38 -3.40 4.20 -13.14
C TYR A 38 -3.41 4.09 -14.67
N ALA A 39 -4.19 4.95 -15.32
CA ALA A 39 -4.35 4.93 -16.78
C ALA A 39 -3.18 5.57 -17.56
N GLY A 40 -2.36 6.41 -16.89
CA GLY A 40 -1.25 7.12 -17.52
C GLY A 40 -0.40 7.90 -16.52
N PHE A 41 0.65 8.57 -17.03
CA PHE A 41 1.67 9.20 -16.18
C PHE A 41 1.13 10.36 -15.32
N ASP A 42 0.27 11.21 -15.89
CA ASP A 42 -0.35 12.31 -15.13
C ASP A 42 -1.23 11.79 -13.97
N ALA A 43 -1.96 10.71 -14.21
CA ALA A 43 -2.75 10.04 -13.17
C ALA A 43 -1.84 9.41 -12.10
N ALA A 44 -0.67 8.90 -12.48
CA ALA A 44 0.32 8.38 -11.54
C ALA A 44 0.88 9.47 -10.63
N ILE A 45 1.19 10.65 -11.17
CA ILE A 45 1.68 11.79 -10.38
C ILE A 45 0.59 12.29 -9.43
N ALA A 46 -0.65 12.41 -9.91
CA ALA A 46 -1.77 12.82 -9.07
C ALA A 46 -1.98 11.85 -7.90
N GLU A 47 -1.93 10.54 -8.18
CA GLU A 47 -2.02 9.50 -7.15
C GLU A 47 -0.85 9.53 -6.18
N ALA A 48 0.38 9.69 -6.67
CA ALA A 48 1.58 9.76 -5.82
C ALA A 48 1.55 10.97 -4.87
N ASN A 49 0.96 12.08 -5.30
CA ASN A 49 0.79 13.29 -4.48
C ASN A 49 -0.50 13.28 -3.64
N ALA A 50 -1.37 12.27 -3.75
CA ALA A 50 -2.63 12.17 -3.02
C ALA A 50 -2.40 11.65 -1.59
N THR A 51 -1.50 12.30 -0.86
CA THR A 51 -1.13 11.95 0.51
C THR A 51 -0.71 13.21 1.26
N ARG A 52 -0.86 13.21 2.59
CA ARG A 52 -0.34 14.25 3.49
C ARG A 52 1.16 14.16 3.72
N TYR A 53 1.81 13.07 3.28
CA TYR A 53 3.24 12.84 3.45
C TYR A 53 4.07 13.45 2.30
N GLY A 54 5.39 13.49 2.45
CA GLY A 54 6.30 14.11 1.47
C GLY A 54 7.77 13.97 1.83
N LEU A 55 8.13 12.80 2.39
CA LEU A 55 9.53 12.42 2.67
C LEU A 55 10.32 12.28 1.38
#